data_AF-A0A7W0SMH3-F1
#
_entry.id   AF-A0A7W0SMH3-F1
#
_cell.length_a   1.000
_cell.length_b   1.000
_cell.length_c   1.000
_cell.angle_alpha   90.00
_cell.angle_beta   90.00
_cell.angle_gamma   90.00
#
_symmetry.space_group_name_H-M   'P 1'
#
loop_
_entity.id
_entity.type
_entity.pdbx_description
1 polymer ?
#
loop_
_entity_poly.entity_id
_entity_poly.type
_entity_poly.pdbx_seq_one_letter_code
_entity_poly.pdbx_strand_id
1 'polypeptide(L)'
;MAVLGFTVDPTGRWLVWAAAALLFGIAAVDLVVRPRLRADPFGVTVRALTGTTSAPWPQVAVSLRQHQRFGRSVANLELEVGPDVERDLEGKLIVLGRRELGADPEEVAAQLTALRSAL
;
A
#
# COMPACT_ATOMS: atom_id res chain seq x y z
N MET A 1 37.87 14.45 1.71
CA MET A 1 36.92 13.50 1.08
C MET A 1 37.66 12.19 0.85
N ALA A 2 37.75 11.35 1.89
CA ALA A 2 38.39 10.04 1.79
C ALA A 2 37.40 9.06 1.15
N VAL A 3 37.64 8.68 -0.10
CA VAL A 3 36.96 7.54 -0.70
C VAL A 3 37.60 6.30 -0.07
N LEU A 4 36.89 5.66 0.86
CA LEU A 4 37.21 4.32 1.32
C LEU A 4 37.07 3.39 0.11
N GLY A 5 38.18 3.14 -0.56
CA GLY A 5 38.27 2.14 -1.61
C GLY A 5 38.10 0.77 -0.99
N PHE A 6 36.87 0.28 -0.92
CA PHE A 6 36.65 -1.16 -0.88
C PHE A 6 37.19 -1.70 -2.20
N THR A 7 38.40 -2.26 -2.20
CA THR A 7 38.89 -3.07 -3.32
C THR A 7 38.10 -4.37 -3.29
N VAL A 8 36.84 -4.29 -3.69
CA VAL A 8 36.01 -5.46 -3.87
C VAL A 8 36.59 -6.20 -5.08
N ASP A 9 37.06 -7.43 -4.86
CA ASP A 9 37.42 -8.34 -5.95
C ASP A 9 36.30 -8.32 -7.02
N PRO A 10 36.62 -8.48 -8.33
CA PRO A 10 35.64 -8.58 -9.41
C PRO A 10 34.33 -9.29 -9.04
N THR A 11 34.39 -10.40 -8.29
CA THR A 11 33.22 -11.15 -7.82
C THR A 11 32.35 -10.34 -6.87
N GLY A 12 32.94 -9.72 -5.83
CA GLY A 12 32.15 -8.95 -4.89
C GLY A 12 31.61 -7.66 -5.51
N ARG A 13 32.26 -7.09 -6.54
CA ARG A 13 31.72 -5.95 -7.28
C ARG A 13 30.38 -6.32 -7.94
N TRP A 14 30.28 -7.53 -8.51
CA TRP A 14 29.01 -8.03 -9.05
C TRP A 14 27.94 -8.20 -7.98
N LEU A 15 28.30 -8.71 -6.79
CA LEU A 15 27.34 -8.82 -5.68
C LEU A 15 26.83 -7.46 -5.22
N VAL A 16 27.70 -6.45 -5.14
CA VAL A 16 27.31 -5.08 -4.79
C VAL A 16 26.36 -4.50 -5.84
N TRP A 17 26.65 -4.68 -7.13
CA TRP A 17 25.75 -4.24 -8.21
C TRP A 17 24.41 -4.98 -8.21
N ALA A 18 24.42 -6.28 -7.94
CA ALA A 18 23.20 -7.07 -7.84
C ALA A 18 22.34 -6.61 -6.66
N ALA A 19 22.96 -6.38 -5.49
CA ALA A 19 22.27 -5.83 -4.33
C ALA A 19 21.72 -4.42 -4.60
N ALA A 20 22.51 -3.56 -5.25
CA ALA A 20 22.07 -2.22 -5.65
C ALA A 20 20.88 -2.29 -6.63
N ALA A 21 20.94 -3.16 -7.63
CA ALA A 21 19.85 -3.36 -8.59
C ALA A 21 18.58 -3.90 -7.92
N LEU A 22 18.73 -4.84 -6.98
CA LEU A 22 17.61 -5.36 -6.19
C LEU A 22 16.95 -4.25 -5.36
N LEU A 23 17.75 -3.49 -4.60
CA LEU A 23 17.25 -2.37 -3.79
C LEU A 23 16.59 -1.29 -4.65
N PHE A 24 17.18 -1.00 -5.82
CA PHE A 24 16.61 -0.06 -6.78
C PHE A 24 15.27 -0.57 -7.33
N GLY A 25 15.18 -1.87 -7.67
CA GLY A 25 13.93 -2.49 -8.11
C GLY A 25 12.83 -2.41 -7.06
N ILE A 26 13.15 -2.68 -5.79
CA ILE A 26 12.22 -2.54 -4.66
C ILE A 26 11.75 -1.08 -4.51
N ALA A 27 12.68 -0.11 -4.58
CA ALA A 27 12.33 1.30 -4.48
C ALA A 27 11.47 1.78 -5.67
N ALA A 28 11.76 1.32 -6.89
CA ALA A 28 10.98 1.63 -8.08
C ALA A 28 9.56 1.06 -7.99
N VAL A 29 9.41 -0.18 -7.51
CA VAL A 29 8.10 -0.78 -7.21
C VAL A 29 7.33 0.08 -6.21
N ASP A 30 7.96 0.48 -5.12
CA ASP A 30 7.33 1.33 -4.11
C ASP A 30 6.88 2.68 -4.67
N LEU A 31 7.61 3.23 -5.63
CA LEU A 31 7.25 4.48 -6.31
C LEU A 31 6.07 4.30 -7.28
N VAL A 32 6.05 3.23 -8.06
CA VAL A 32 5.02 2.97 -9.09
C VAL A 32 3.68 2.58 -8.47
N VAL A 33 3.72 1.87 -7.34
CA VAL A 33 2.53 1.29 -6.70
C VAL A 33 1.88 2.27 -5.70
N ARG A 34 2.50 3.42 -5.41
CA ARG A 34 1.91 4.46 -4.54
C ARG A 34 1.24 5.58 -5.35
N PRO A 35 0.10 6.14 -4.89
CA PRO A 35 -0.77 5.69 -3.81
C PRO A 35 -1.53 4.41 -4.20
N ARG A 36 -1.60 3.43 -3.28
CA ARG A 36 -2.30 2.16 -3.53
C ARG A 36 -3.81 2.30 -3.56
N LEU A 37 -4.36 3.39 -3.01
CA LEU A 37 -5.79 3.60 -2.88
C LEU A 37 -6.26 4.79 -3.73
N ARG A 38 -7.28 4.57 -4.54
CA ARG A 38 -8.03 5.61 -5.24
C ARG A 38 -9.51 5.44 -4.89
N ALA A 39 -10.18 6.55 -4.63
CA ALA A 39 -11.62 6.56 -4.42
C ALA A 39 -12.26 7.57 -5.37
N ASP A 40 -13.43 7.23 -5.89
CA ASP A 40 -14.21 8.04 -6.80
C ASP A 40 -15.72 7.87 -6.50
N PRO A 41 -16.62 8.57 -7.21
CA PRO A 41 -18.06 8.45 -6.97
C PRO A 41 -18.64 7.04 -7.15
N PHE A 42 -17.97 6.16 -7.90
CA PHE A 42 -18.46 4.81 -8.17
C PHE A 42 -17.97 3.80 -7.14
N GLY A 43 -16.78 4.02 -6.57
CA GLY A 43 -16.24 3.11 -5.57
C GLY A 43 -14.79 3.36 -5.19
N VAL A 44 -14.13 2.27 -4.83
CA VAL A 44 -12.76 2.24 -4.32
C VAL A 44 -11.93 1.31 -5.18
N THR A 45 -10.74 1.76 -5.58
CA THR A 45 -9.77 1.00 -6.34
C THR A 45 -8.46 0.89 -5.56
N VAL A 46 -8.01 -0.34 -5.35
CA VAL A 46 -6.74 -0.69 -4.74
C VAL A 46 -5.79 -1.26 -5.78
N ARG A 47 -4.64 -0.63 -6.00
CA ARG A 47 -3.57 -1.13 -6.87
C ARG A 47 -2.57 -1.95 -6.06
N ALA A 48 -2.24 -3.12 -6.57
CA ALA A 48 -1.19 -4.01 -6.07
C ALA A 48 -0.14 -4.27 -7.16
N LEU A 49 0.97 -4.87 -6.76
CA LEU A 49 2.07 -5.28 -7.65
C LEU A 49 1.62 -6.16 -8.82
N THR A 50 0.66 -7.06 -8.56
CA THR A 50 0.22 -8.10 -9.49
C THR A 50 -1.19 -7.86 -10.05
N GLY A 51 -1.83 -6.75 -9.70
CA GLY A 51 -3.22 -6.53 -10.12
C GLY A 51 -3.84 -5.27 -9.53
N THR A 52 -5.08 -5.01 -9.94
CA THR A 52 -5.91 -3.91 -9.41
C THR A 52 -7.24 -4.49 -8.97
N THR A 53 -7.70 -4.08 -7.79
CA THR A 53 -8.95 -4.51 -7.18
C THR A 53 -9.87 -3.30 -7.12
N SER A 54 -11.03 -3.35 -7.77
CA SER A 54 -12.04 -2.29 -7.68
C SER A 54 -13.32 -2.85 -7.07
N ALA A 55 -13.92 -2.10 -6.15
CA ALA A 55 -15.20 -2.48 -5.53
C ALA A 55 -16.09 -1.25 -5.38
N PRO A 56 -17.39 -1.35 -5.72
CA PRO A 56 -18.34 -0.25 -5.58
C PRO A 56 -18.71 -0.01 -4.12
N TRP A 57 -19.08 1.22 -3.77
CA TRP A 57 -19.37 1.62 -2.38
C TRP A 57 -20.36 0.73 -1.59
N PRO A 58 -21.45 0.20 -2.20
CA PRO A 58 -22.36 -0.68 -1.47
C PRO A 58 -21.72 -1.99 -0.99
N GLN A 59 -20.59 -2.39 -1.61
CA GLN A 59 -19.90 -3.65 -1.36
C GLN A 59 -18.59 -3.43 -0.56
N VAL A 60 -18.32 -2.20 -0.11
CA VAL A 60 -17.09 -1.89 0.64
C VAL A 60 -17.43 -1.41 2.05
N ALA A 61 -16.99 -2.16 3.04
CA ALA A 61 -16.97 -1.70 4.42
C ALA A 61 -15.59 -1.14 4.76
N VAL A 62 -15.55 0.13 5.17
CA VAL A 62 -14.33 0.82 5.58
C VAL A 62 -14.26 0.83 7.10
N SER A 63 -13.17 0.33 7.69
CA SER A 63 -12.94 0.42 9.13
C SER A 63 -11.50 0.85 9.43
N LEU A 64 -11.30 1.47 10.59
CA LEU A 64 -9.98 1.86 11.07
C LEU A 64 -9.59 0.95 12.24
N ARG A 65 -8.40 0.35 12.18
CA ARG A 65 -7.83 -0.43 13.27
C ARG A 65 -6.54 0.18 13.77
N GLN A 66 -6.50 0.48 15.06
CA GLN A 66 -5.30 0.91 15.75
C GLN A 66 -4.69 -0.26 16.52
N HIS A 67 -3.38 -0.42 16.38
CA HIS A 67 -2.60 -1.40 17.14
C HIS A 67 -1.49 -0.71 17.92
N GLN A 68 -1.35 -1.06 19.20
CA GLN A 68 -0.21 -0.68 20.02
C GLN A 68 0.95 -1.64 19.76
N ARG A 69 2.06 -1.15 19.20
CA ARG A 69 3.27 -1.95 18.97
C ARG A 69 4.50 -1.18 19.44
N PHE A 70 5.23 -1.74 20.40
CA PHE A 70 6.44 -1.15 20.97
C PHE A 70 6.24 0.29 21.50
N GLY A 71 5.08 0.57 22.12
CA GLY A 71 4.72 1.89 22.62
C GLY A 71 4.40 2.93 21.54
N ARG A 72 4.24 2.49 20.28
CA ARG A 72 3.78 3.32 19.16
C ARG A 72 2.40 2.84 18.73
N SER A 73 1.46 3.78 18.60
CA SER A 73 0.17 3.50 17.95
C SER A 73 0.41 3.45 16.43
N VAL A 74 -0.01 2.35 15.80
CA VAL A 74 0.00 2.18 14.36
C VAL A 74 -1.45 1.99 13.92
N ALA A 75 -1.96 2.94 13.14
CA ALA A 75 -3.27 2.85 12.51
C ALA A 75 -3.15 2.18 11.13
N ASN A 76 -4.12 1.34 10.79
CA ASN A 76 -4.31 0.77 9.48
C ASN A 76 -5.76 0.99 9.04
N LEU A 77 -5.94 1.25 7.74
CA LEU A 77 -7.24 1.30 7.10
C LEU A 77 -7.58 -0.11 6.60
N GLU A 78 -8.73 -0.64 7.01
CA GLU A 78 -9.25 -1.91 6.56
C GLU A 78 -10.40 -1.67 5.57
N LEU A 79 -10.32 -2.32 4.41
CA LEU A 79 -11.36 -2.36 3.40
C LEU A 79 -11.82 -3.81 3.29
N GLU A 80 -13.03 -4.07 3.75
CA GLU A 80 -13.67 -5.38 3.60
C GLU A 80 -14.57 -5.34 2.38
N VAL A 81 -14.31 -6.27 1.46
CA VAL A 81 -15.06 -6.41 0.21
C VAL A 81 -16.16 -7.47 0.42
N GLY A 82 -17.40 -7.08 0.13
CA GLY A 82 -18.59 -7.90 0.34
C GLY A 82 -18.67 -9.14 -0.55
N PRO A 83 -19.75 -9.93 -0.43
CA PRO A 83 -19.91 -11.19 -1.17
C PRO A 83 -20.25 -11.01 -2.66
N ASP A 84 -20.80 -9.86 -3.06
CA ASP A 84 -21.36 -9.65 -4.41
C ASP A 84 -20.35 -9.07 -5.43
N VAL A 85 -19.06 -9.36 -5.26
CA VAL A 85 -17.96 -8.84 -6.10
C VAL A 85 -17.36 -9.98 -6.93
N GLU A 86 -16.47 -9.68 -7.89
CA GLU A 86 -15.75 -10.72 -8.62
C GLU A 86 -15.16 -11.77 -7.67
N ARG A 87 -15.22 -13.06 -8.04
CA ARG A 87 -14.88 -14.20 -7.17
C ARG A 87 -13.49 -14.11 -6.54
N ASP A 88 -12.55 -13.44 -7.19
CA ASP A 88 -11.18 -13.26 -6.70
C ASP A 88 -11.07 -12.19 -5.58
N LEU A 89 -12.15 -11.43 -5.36
CA LEU A 89 -12.27 -10.32 -4.41
C LEU A 89 -13.28 -10.58 -3.30
N GLU A 90 -14.14 -11.60 -3.47
CA GLU A 90 -15.19 -11.98 -2.52
C GLU A 90 -14.62 -12.22 -1.11
N GLY A 91 -15.12 -11.48 -0.12
CA GLY A 91 -14.71 -11.63 1.29
C GLY A 91 -13.27 -11.20 1.59
N LYS A 92 -12.61 -10.46 0.67
CA LYS A 92 -11.23 -10.07 0.84
C LYS A 92 -11.10 -8.88 1.80
N LEU A 93 -10.30 -9.07 2.85
CA LEU A 93 -9.85 -8.00 3.74
C LEU A 93 -8.56 -7.38 3.20
N ILE A 94 -8.62 -6.10 2.84
CA ILE A 94 -7.45 -5.33 2.39
C ILE A 94 -7.05 -4.39 3.51
N VAL A 95 -5.86 -4.58 4.07
CA VAL A 95 -5.31 -3.74 5.13
C VAL A 95 -4.25 -2.83 4.54
N LEU A 96 -4.44 -1.51 4.66
CA LEU A 96 -3.57 -0.48 4.11
C LEU A 96 -2.95 0.35 5.24
N GLY A 97 -1.63 0.33 5.33
CA GLY A 97 -0.89 1.18 6.27
C GLY A 97 -0.57 2.56 5.70
N ARG A 98 -0.07 3.47 6.55
CA ARG A 98 0.38 4.83 6.17
C ARG A 98 1.29 4.86 4.93
N ARG A 99 2.19 3.88 4.80
CA ARG A 99 3.11 3.79 3.65
C ARG A 99 2.36 3.55 2.34
N GLU A 100 1.36 2.70 2.35
CA GLU A 100 0.63 2.32 1.14
C GLU A 100 -0.35 3.40 0.70
N LEU A 101 -0.93 4.10 1.67
CA LEU A 101 -1.82 5.24 1.44
C LEU A 101 -1.05 6.50 1.01
N GLY A 102 0.20 6.66 1.47
CA GLY A 102 0.96 7.89 1.28
C GLY A 102 0.53 9.04 2.20
N ALA A 103 -0.52 8.85 2.99
CA ALA A 103 -1.12 9.80 3.94
C ALA A 103 -1.47 9.09 5.26
N ASP A 104 -1.89 9.87 6.26
CA ASP A 104 -2.36 9.32 7.53
C ASP A 104 -3.64 8.48 7.34
N PRO A 105 -3.67 7.21 7.78
CA PRO A 105 -4.86 6.36 7.68
C PRO A 105 -6.14 6.98 8.27
N GLU A 106 -6.02 7.76 9.34
CA GLU A 106 -7.18 8.42 9.97
C GLU A 106 -7.77 9.50 9.06
N GLU A 107 -6.89 10.30 8.46
CA GLU A 107 -7.28 11.34 7.51
C GLU A 107 -7.93 10.73 6.26
N VAL A 108 -7.35 9.64 5.75
CA VAL A 108 -7.92 8.90 4.60
C VAL A 108 -9.29 8.32 4.95
N ALA A 109 -9.45 7.70 6.13
CA ALA A 109 -10.74 7.18 6.56
C ALA A 109 -11.82 8.27 6.63
N ALA A 110 -11.46 9.45 7.12
CA ALA A 110 -12.36 10.61 7.16
C ALA A 110 -12.76 11.06 5.74
N GLN A 111 -11.80 11.15 4.81
CA GLN A 111 -12.07 11.53 3.42
C GLN A 111 -12.96 10.50 2.70
N LEU A 112 -12.72 9.20 2.88
CA LEU A 112 -13.55 8.15 2.31
C LEU A 112 -14.99 8.19 2.85
N THR A 113 -15.13 8.45 4.14
CA THR A 113 -16.45 8.59 4.77
C THR A 113 -17.19 9.80 4.21
N ALA A 114 -16.51 10.94 4.06
CA ALA A 114 -17.09 12.14 3.47
C ALA A 114 -17.54 11.90 2.02
N LEU A 115 -16.72 11.26 1.20
CA LEU A 115 -17.07 10.89 -0.18
C LEU A 115 -18.29 9.98 -0.23
N ARG A 116 -18.33 8.94 0.62
CA ARG A 116 -19.47 8.01 0.68
C ARG A 116 -20.77 8.69 1.11
N SER A 117 -20.69 9.62 2.06
CA SER A 117 -21.87 10.36 2.55
C SER A 117 -22.43 11.37 1.55
N ALA A 118 -21.66 11.72 0.52
CA ALA A 118 -22.05 12.64 -0.53
C ALA A 118 -22.73 11.95 -1.74
N LEU A 119 -22.84 10.62 -1.72
CA LEU A 119 -23.46 9.77 -2.74
C LEU A 119 -24.87 9.33 -2.30
#